data_AF-A0A9X1IIN6-F1
#
_entry.id   AF-A0A9X1IIN6-F1
#
_cell.length_a   1.000
_cell.length_b   1.000
_cell.length_c   1.000
_cell.angle_alpha   90.00
_cell.angle_beta   90.00
_cell.angle_gamma   90.00
#
_symmetry.space_group_name_H-M   'P 1'
#
loop_
_entity.id
_entity.type
_entity.pdbx_description
1 polymer ?
#
loop_
_entity_poly.entity_id
_entity_poly.type
_entity_poly.pdbx_seq_one_letter_code
_entity_poly.pdbx_strand_id
1 'polypeptide(L)'
;MGRTARDAIIINTHYAPWDMAGSKFTLSDIVEHEGLPGRWYFEHDLDPGQELDQLKWASWENRQSFWPVKEALLHYIREAGFNLVFEQYDQVGDAIFDGMTSQAYKENHRSVFVGVRTAP
;
A
#
# COMPACT_ATOMS: atom_id res chain seq x y z
N MET A 1 -7.84 24.72 -19.61
CA MET A 1 -6.46 24.62 -20.12
C MET A 1 -5.93 23.24 -19.78
N GLY A 2 -5.54 22.45 -20.78
CA GLY A 2 -4.92 21.15 -20.55
C GLY A 2 -3.44 21.32 -20.16
N ARG A 3 -2.96 20.51 -19.22
CA ARG A 3 -1.53 20.39 -18.90
C ARG A 3 -1.02 19.05 -19.41
N THR A 4 0.23 18.99 -19.83
CA THR A 4 0.86 17.74 -20.31
C THR A 4 1.50 17.00 -19.15
N ALA A 5 1.29 15.69 -19.04
CA ALA A 5 2.02 14.84 -18.09
C ALA A 5 3.49 14.69 -18.53
N ARG A 6 4.42 14.85 -17.60
CA ARG A 6 5.87 14.61 -17.80
C ARG A 6 6.31 13.29 -17.20
N ASP A 7 5.96 13.08 -15.94
CA ASP A 7 6.33 11.88 -15.18
C ASP A 7 5.09 11.28 -14.52
N ALA A 8 5.11 9.96 -14.33
CA ALA A 8 4.09 9.24 -13.58
C ALA A 8 4.73 8.19 -12.66
N ILE A 9 4.12 8.00 -11.50
CA ILE A 9 4.42 6.90 -10.58
C ILE A 9 3.14 6.13 -10.31
N ILE A 10 3.24 4.80 -10.28
CA ILE A 10 2.14 3.89 -9.96
C ILE A 10 2.65 2.95 -8.88
N ILE A 11 2.08 3.04 -7.68
CA ILE A 11 2.49 2.25 -6.52
C ILE A 11 1.34 1.32 -6.14
N ASN A 12 1.49 0.03 -6.41
CA ASN A 12 0.57 -1.00 -5.94
C ASN A 12 1.14 -1.63 -4.66
N THR A 13 0.66 -1.20 -3.50
CA THR A 13 1.22 -1.59 -2.20
C THR A 13 0.15 -1.77 -1.14
N HIS A 14 0.51 -2.49 -0.08
CA HIS A 14 -0.24 -2.51 1.15
C HIS A 14 -0.09 -1.20 1.92
N TYR A 15 -1.11 -0.87 2.72
CA TYR A 15 -1.15 0.29 3.60
C TYR A 15 -1.66 -0.12 4.99
N ALA A 16 -1.26 0.60 6.04
CA ALA A 16 -1.78 0.38 7.37
C ALA A 16 -3.12 1.11 7.56
N PRO A 17 -4.19 0.44 8.01
CA PRO A 17 -5.39 1.13 8.43
C PRO A 17 -5.20 1.76 9.82
N TRP A 18 -5.93 2.85 10.07
CA TRP A 18 -6.01 3.45 11.41
C TRP A 18 -6.70 2.49 12.39
N ASP A 19 -7.86 1.99 11.97
CA ASP A 19 -8.63 0.98 12.68
C ASP A 19 -8.28 -0.42 12.18
N MET A 20 -7.89 -1.30 13.10
CA MET A 20 -7.54 -2.69 12.81
C MET A 20 -8.76 -3.61 12.73
N ALA A 21 -9.97 -3.11 13.00
CA ALA A 21 -11.20 -3.89 12.93
C ALA A 21 -11.37 -4.54 11.55
N GLY A 22 -11.39 -5.88 11.53
CA GLY A 22 -11.51 -6.66 10.30
C GLY A 22 -10.20 -6.81 9.52
N SER A 23 -9.05 -6.35 10.02
CA SER A 23 -7.77 -6.70 9.39
C SER A 23 -7.52 -8.20 9.55
N LYS A 24 -7.19 -8.87 8.45
CA LYS A 24 -6.67 -10.25 8.49
C LYS A 24 -5.17 -10.32 8.76
N PHE A 25 -4.48 -9.18 8.77
CA PHE A 25 -3.05 -9.09 9.01
C PHE A 25 -2.76 -8.71 10.46
N THR A 26 -1.75 -9.35 11.04
CA THR A 26 -1.18 -8.97 12.33
C THR A 26 -0.19 -7.83 12.11
N LEU A 27 -0.60 -6.61 12.44
CA LEU A 27 0.22 -5.41 12.33
C LEU A 27 0.58 -4.88 13.73
N SER A 28 1.74 -4.26 13.86
CA SER A 28 2.11 -3.54 15.09
C SER A 28 1.15 -2.37 15.37
N ASP A 29 1.30 -1.74 16.53
CA ASP A 29 0.78 -0.39 16.75
C ASP A 29 1.35 0.61 15.73
N ILE A 30 0.67 1.75 15.58
CA ILE A 30 1.17 2.82 14.71
C ILE A 30 2.47 3.37 15.30
N VAL A 31 3.52 3.34 14.49
CA VAL A 31 4.84 3.90 14.79
C VAL A 31 5.29 4.78 13.63
N GLU A 32 6.28 5.62 13.89
CA GLU A 32 6.96 6.39 12.84
C GLU A 32 8.20 5.64 12.35
N HIS A 33 8.36 5.54 11.04
CA HIS A 33 9.57 5.02 10.40
C HIS A 33 9.91 5.90 9.20
N GLU A 34 11.15 6.38 9.10
CA GLU A 34 11.60 7.29 8.02
C GLU A 34 10.69 8.53 7.85
N GLY A 35 10.12 9.05 8.95
CA GLY A 35 9.22 10.21 8.94
C GLY A 35 7.80 9.89 8.44
N LEU A 36 7.46 8.62 8.27
CA LEU A 36 6.14 8.15 7.86
C LEU A 36 5.44 7.41 9.02
N PRO A 37 4.20 7.80 9.38
CA PRO A 37 3.39 7.00 10.29
C PRO A 37 2.90 5.73 9.57
N GLY A 38 2.94 4.59 10.26
CA GLY A 38 2.57 3.30 9.71
C GLY A 38 2.65 2.18 10.72
N ARG A 39 2.49 0.94 10.26
CA ARG A 39 2.58 -0.27 11.11
C ARG A 39 3.54 -1.27 10.48
N TRP A 40 4.21 -2.07 11.30
CA TRP A 40 5.00 -3.20 10.84
C TRP A 40 4.10 -4.41 10.62
N TYR A 41 4.20 -5.01 9.43
CA TYR A 41 3.71 -6.34 9.14
C TYR A 41 4.85 -7.34 9.33
N PHE A 42 4.60 -8.42 10.05
CA PHE A 42 5.58 -9.48 10.29
C PHE A 42 5.19 -10.67 9.42
N GLU A 43 6.03 -11.00 8.43
CA GLU A 43 5.71 -12.02 7.43
C GLU A 43 5.72 -13.41 8.07
N HIS A 44 6.84 -13.83 8.69
CA HIS A 44 7.00 -15.14 9.35
C HIS A 44 8.15 -15.12 10.37
N ASP A 45 8.05 -15.95 11.42
CA ASP A 45 9.16 -16.28 12.36
C ASP A 45 9.97 -17.52 11.93
N LEU A 46 9.77 -18.01 10.70
CA LEU A 46 10.35 -19.27 10.24
C LEU A 46 11.87 -19.16 10.02
N ASP A 47 12.62 -20.13 10.55
CA ASP A 47 14.07 -20.22 10.36
C ASP A 47 14.39 -20.45 8.87
N PRO A 48 15.47 -19.86 8.34
CA PRO A 48 15.79 -19.93 6.92
C PRO A 48 16.34 -21.32 6.59
N GLY A 49 15.45 -22.27 6.33
CA GLY A 49 15.82 -23.62 5.94
C GLY A 49 14.58 -24.50 5.75
N GLN A 50 14.29 -24.84 4.50
CA GLN A 50 13.29 -25.82 4.04
C GLN A 50 11.82 -25.41 3.91
N GLU A 51 11.28 -24.45 4.68
CA GLU A 51 9.85 -24.08 4.56
C GLU A 51 9.57 -22.82 3.72
N LEU A 52 10.58 -21.99 3.43
CA LEU A 52 10.45 -20.76 2.63
C LEU A 52 10.03 -21.01 1.18
N ASP A 53 10.45 -22.13 0.57
CA ASP A 53 10.09 -22.50 -0.80
C ASP A 53 8.58 -22.72 -1.00
N GLN A 54 7.83 -22.96 0.08
CA GLN A 54 6.38 -23.17 0.03
C GLN A 54 5.59 -21.85 0.11
N LEU A 55 6.22 -20.77 0.58
CA LEU A 55 5.63 -19.44 0.72
C LEU A 55 5.90 -18.63 -0.55
N LYS A 56 5.17 -18.96 -1.63
CA LYS A 56 5.34 -18.41 -2.99
C LYS A 56 5.30 -16.87 -3.11
N TRP A 57 4.89 -16.16 -2.06
CA TRP A 57 4.79 -14.70 -2.01
C TRP A 57 5.41 -14.07 -0.75
N ALA A 58 6.12 -14.85 0.07
CA ALA A 58 6.94 -14.27 1.14
C ALA A 58 8.21 -13.69 0.53
N SER A 59 8.65 -12.54 1.03
CA SER A 59 9.94 -12.00 0.66
C SER A 59 11.03 -12.91 1.25
N TRP A 60 11.90 -13.43 0.40
CA TRP A 60 12.95 -14.39 0.79
C TRP A 60 13.91 -13.87 1.87
N GLU A 61 14.05 -12.55 2.00
CA GLU A 61 14.93 -11.91 3.00
C GLU A 61 14.20 -10.89 3.90
N ASN A 62 12.94 -10.54 3.61
CA ASN A 62 12.25 -9.49 4.36
C ASN A 62 11.33 -10.10 5.42
N ARG A 63 11.84 -10.18 6.65
CA ARG A 63 11.06 -10.71 7.80
C ARG A 63 9.91 -9.80 8.22
N GLN A 64 9.98 -8.53 7.86
CA GLN A 64 8.98 -7.54 8.18
C GLN A 64 8.87 -6.48 7.07
N SER A 65 7.67 -6.00 6.85
CA SER A 65 7.38 -4.95 5.87
C SER A 65 6.72 -3.78 6.57
N PHE A 66 7.27 -2.57 6.43
CA PHE A 66 6.62 -1.37 6.98
C PHE A 66 5.51 -0.92 6.03
N TRP A 67 4.30 -0.79 6.56
CA TRP A 67 3.14 -0.32 5.82
C TRP A 67 2.77 1.08 6.31
N PRO A 68 3.06 2.14 5.53
CA PRO A 68 2.62 3.48 5.90
C PRO A 68 1.10 3.57 5.91
N VAL A 69 0.56 4.49 6.71
CA VAL A 69 -0.88 4.82 6.62
C VAL A 69 -1.18 5.42 5.25
N LYS A 70 -2.40 5.19 4.75
CA LYS A 70 -2.79 5.57 3.38
C LYS A 70 -2.57 7.06 3.09
N GLU A 71 -2.92 7.92 4.04
CA GLU A 71 -2.81 9.37 3.93
C GLU A 71 -1.35 9.82 3.80
N ALA A 72 -0.44 9.12 4.49
CA ALA A 72 0.98 9.42 4.44
C ALA A 72 1.58 9.07 3.07
N LEU A 73 1.16 7.96 2.44
CA LEU A 73 1.56 7.63 1.06
C LEU A 73 1.16 8.73 0.08
N LEU A 74 -0.11 9.16 0.12
CA LEU A 74 -0.61 10.23 -0.73
C LEU A 74 0.15 11.54 -0.50
N HIS A 75 0.41 11.89 0.75
CA HIS A 75 1.18 13.07 1.12
C HIS A 75 2.62 13.02 0.59
N TYR A 76 3.32 11.89 0.76
CA TYR A 76 4.71 11.79 0.32
C TYR A 76 4.87 11.72 -1.20
N ILE A 77 3.91 11.12 -1.92
CA ILE A 77 3.87 11.23 -3.38
C ILE A 77 3.77 12.71 -3.79
N ARG A 78 2.96 13.49 -3.07
CA ARG A 78 2.85 14.94 -3.31
C ARG A 78 4.16 15.68 -3.01
N GLU A 79 4.79 15.41 -1.88
CA GLU A 79 6.08 16.00 -1.47
C GLU A 79 7.21 15.64 -2.44
N ALA A 80 7.17 14.44 -3.06
CA ALA A 80 8.09 14.03 -4.12
C ALA A 80 7.89 14.80 -5.45
N GLY A 81 7.00 15.79 -5.49
CA GLY A 81 6.79 16.68 -6.63
C GLY A 81 5.78 16.19 -7.65
N PHE A 82 4.93 15.21 -7.32
CA PHE A 82 3.79 14.83 -8.16
C PHE A 82 2.59 15.72 -7.82
N ASN A 83 2.13 16.51 -8.78
CA ASN A 83 1.14 17.55 -8.52
C ASN A 83 -0.32 17.12 -8.78
N LEU A 84 -0.52 15.90 -9.26
CA LEU A 84 -1.80 15.21 -9.28
C LEU A 84 -1.59 13.88 -8.56
N VAL A 85 -2.33 13.62 -7.48
CA VAL A 85 -2.18 12.41 -6.66
C VAL A 85 -3.57 11.86 -6.38
N PHE A 86 -3.79 10.58 -6.65
CA PHE A 86 -5.07 9.92 -6.44
C PHE A 86 -4.91 8.41 -6.21
N GLU A 87 -5.94 7.82 -5.62
CA GLU A 87 -6.10 6.37 -5.52
C GLU A 87 -6.82 5.86 -6.79
N GLN A 88 -6.35 4.75 -7.33
CA GLN A 88 -6.91 4.11 -8.53
C GLN A 88 -7.63 2.81 -8.15
N TYR A 89 -8.81 2.64 -8.73
CA TYR A 89 -9.75 1.59 -8.32
C TYR A 89 -10.02 0.53 -9.40
N ASP A 90 -9.51 0.63 -10.63
CA ASP A 90 -9.87 -0.37 -11.67
C ASP A 90 -9.40 -1.79 -11.31
N GLN A 91 -8.44 -1.93 -10.39
CA GLN A 91 -8.05 -3.24 -9.83
C GLN A 91 -9.17 -3.94 -9.02
N VAL A 92 -10.23 -3.21 -8.61
CA VAL A 92 -11.38 -3.79 -7.88
C VAL A 92 -12.40 -4.43 -8.82
N GLY A 93 -12.22 -4.32 -10.13
CA GLY A 93 -13.09 -4.88 -11.18
C GLY A 93 -14.19 -3.93 -11.66
N ASP A 94 -14.98 -4.39 -12.63
CA ASP A 94 -15.98 -3.58 -13.33
C ASP A 94 -17.10 -3.06 -12.41
N ALA A 95 -17.47 -3.84 -11.38
CA ALA A 95 -18.45 -3.47 -10.38
C ALA A 95 -17.78 -2.82 -9.16
N ILE A 96 -17.29 -1.58 -9.33
CA ILE A 96 -16.50 -0.88 -8.30
C ILE A 96 -17.19 -0.84 -6.94
N PHE A 97 -18.51 -0.60 -6.89
CA PHE A 97 -19.25 -0.58 -5.63
C PHE A 97 -19.16 -1.91 -4.90
N ASP A 98 -19.42 -3.02 -5.58
CA ASP A 98 -19.36 -4.36 -5.00
C ASP A 98 -17.91 -4.72 -4.63
N GLY A 99 -16.96 -4.39 -5.50
CA GLY A 99 -15.53 -4.59 -5.25
C GLY A 99 -15.05 -3.90 -3.98
N MET A 100 -15.38 -2.62 -3.80
CA MET A 100 -14.99 -1.82 -2.63
C MET A 100 -15.76 -2.20 -1.35
N THR A 101 -17.00 -2.64 -1.48
CA THR A 101 -17.82 -3.05 -0.33
C THR A 101 -17.55 -4.49 0.10
N SER A 102 -16.93 -5.30 -0.77
CA SER A 102 -16.51 -6.66 -0.48
C SER A 102 -15.60 -6.73 0.75
N GLN A 103 -15.73 -7.84 1.48
CA GLN A 103 -14.86 -8.14 2.60
C GLN A 103 -13.40 -8.24 2.14
N ALA A 104 -13.14 -8.90 1.01
CA ALA A 104 -11.79 -9.05 0.47
C ALA A 104 -11.05 -7.72 0.28
N TYR A 105 -11.70 -6.69 -0.27
CA TYR A 105 -11.07 -5.37 -0.44
C TYR A 105 -10.75 -4.71 0.91
N LYS A 106 -11.68 -4.76 1.86
CA LYS A 106 -11.52 -4.15 3.19
C LYS A 106 -10.42 -4.83 4.00
N GLU A 107 -10.29 -6.15 3.92
CA GLU A 107 -9.32 -6.94 4.69
C GLU A 107 -7.92 -6.94 4.08
N ASN A 108 -7.79 -6.76 2.76
CA ASN A 108 -6.50 -6.83 2.08
C ASN A 108 -5.62 -5.59 2.31
N HIS A 109 -6.20 -4.47 2.74
CA HIS A 109 -5.50 -3.21 2.97
C HIS A 109 -4.45 -2.89 1.88
N ARG A 110 -4.85 -3.06 0.61
CA ARG A 110 -3.99 -2.91 -0.55
C ARG A 110 -4.65 -1.98 -1.55
N SER A 111 -3.87 -1.10 -2.14
CA SER A 111 -4.37 -0.19 -3.15
C SER A 111 -3.30 0.24 -4.15
N VAL A 112 -3.74 0.97 -5.17
CA VAL A 112 -2.90 1.56 -6.21
C VAL A 112 -2.95 3.07 -6.04
N PHE A 113 -1.78 3.65 -5.81
CA PHE A 113 -1.59 5.09 -5.70
C PHE A 113 -0.92 5.60 -6.96
N VAL A 114 -1.49 6.66 -7.54
CA VAL A 114 -1.00 7.26 -8.77
C VAL A 114 -0.57 8.68 -8.49
N GLY A 115 0.67 9.00 -8.87
CA GLY A 115 1.18 10.36 -8.91
C GLY A 115 1.48 10.74 -10.36
N VAL A 116 1.01 11.91 -10.81
CA VAL A 116 1.37 12.49 -12.11
C VAL A 116 2.01 13.86 -11.89
N ARG A 117 3.16 14.08 -12.51
CA ARG A 117 3.84 15.36 -12.57
C ARG A 117 3.50 16.03 -13.90
N THR A 118 2.84 17.16 -13.86
CA THR A 118 2.53 17.94 -15.06
C THR A 118 3.68 18.87 -15.40
N ALA A 119 3.85 19.17 -16.69
CA ALA A 119 4.63 20.31 -17.13
C ALA A 119 4.09 21.61 -16.48
N PRO A 120 4.98 22.59 -16.22
CA PRO A 120 4.57 23.94 -15.81
C PRO A 120 3.54 24.56 -16.76
#